data_AF-A0A969NVS6-F1
#
_entry.id   AF-A0A969NVS6-F1
#
_cell.length_a   1.000
_cell.length_b   1.000
_cell.length_c   1.000
_cell.angle_alpha   90.00
_cell.angle_beta   90.00
_cell.angle_gamma   90.00
#
_symmetry.space_group_name_H-M   'P 1'
#
loop_
_entity.id
_entity.type
_entity.pdbx_description
1 polymer ?
#
loop_
_entity_poly.entity_id
_entity_poly.type
_entity_poly.pdbx_seq_one_letter_code
_entity_poly.pdbx_strand_id
1 'polypeptide(L)'
;MLSCLEPEQQQLFIQTMAASLDLATIRKYRGRTVKALLCKGEGNNGKDTLREAVRLLFGEIGMSDATIGDFKAYDNGRKFDIAKLEGTRINWSSENSSFDELDRIESLKKAITGESLDMERKGVDSHTMNLSTVFLFNVNEAPNLKAGLEAIQSRWAVLNFDKTYKINADPRKGELEADSRFRYDPYFIKEQVCPALLNKC
;
A
#
# COMPACT_ATOMS: atom_id res chain seq x y z
N MET A 1 -4.03 1.41 -16.93
CA MET A 1 -3.43 1.61 -15.59
C MET A 1 -4.19 0.82 -14.54
N LEU A 2 -5.27 1.37 -13.96
CA LEU A 2 -6.10 0.71 -12.93
C LEU A 2 -6.78 -0.61 -13.38
N SER A 3 -6.65 -0.99 -14.63
CA SER A 3 -7.14 -2.24 -15.23
C SER A 3 -6.49 -3.53 -14.68
N CYS A 4 -5.82 -3.52 -13.53
CA CYS A 4 -4.93 -4.59 -13.03
C CYS A 4 -5.44 -5.57 -11.93
N LEU A 5 -6.47 -5.38 -11.09
CA LEU A 5 -7.41 -4.26 -10.94
C LEU A 5 -8.79 -4.59 -11.57
N GLU A 6 -9.62 -5.35 -10.86
CA GLU A 6 -11.05 -5.51 -11.11
C GLU A 6 -11.87 -4.29 -10.61
N PRO A 7 -13.03 -3.98 -11.21
CA PRO A 7 -13.73 -2.69 -10.98
C PRO A 7 -14.01 -2.34 -9.52
N GLU A 8 -14.49 -3.30 -8.71
CA GLU A 8 -14.75 -3.10 -7.27
C GLU A 8 -13.45 -2.80 -6.50
N GLN A 9 -12.34 -3.44 -6.89
CA GLN A 9 -11.03 -3.23 -6.31
C GLN A 9 -10.39 -1.91 -6.76
N GLN A 10 -10.69 -1.44 -7.97
CA GLN A 10 -10.32 -0.09 -8.42
C GLN A 10 -10.97 0.98 -7.52
N GLN A 11 -12.26 0.85 -7.22
CA GLN A 11 -12.97 1.76 -6.33
C GLN A 11 -12.37 1.76 -4.91
N LEU A 12 -12.13 0.58 -4.33
CA LEU A 12 -11.46 0.45 -3.03
C LEU A 12 -10.08 1.11 -3.01
N PHE A 13 -9.27 0.88 -4.05
CA PHE A 13 -7.95 1.49 -4.18
C PHE A 13 -8.04 3.02 -4.27
N ILE A 14 -8.89 3.55 -5.16
CA ILE A 14 -9.14 4.99 -5.33
C ILE A 14 -9.57 5.61 -4.00
N GLN A 15 -10.53 5.01 -3.29
CA GLN A 15 -11.01 5.50 -2.00
C GLN A 15 -9.89 5.55 -0.95
N THR A 16 -9.00 4.55 -0.91
CA THR A 16 -7.84 4.53 -0.01
C THR A 16 -6.78 5.58 -0.40
N MET A 17 -6.55 5.80 -1.70
CA MET A 17 -5.64 6.86 -2.18
C MET A 17 -6.20 8.26 -1.90
N ALA A 18 -7.49 8.50 -2.15
CA ALA A 18 -8.16 9.74 -1.77
C ALA A 18 -8.12 9.94 -0.25
N ALA A 19 -8.25 8.85 0.54
CA ALA A 19 -8.20 8.94 1.98
C ALA A 19 -6.84 9.33 2.56
N SER A 20 -5.73 9.08 1.86
CA SER A 20 -4.39 9.50 2.31
C SER A 20 -4.14 11.01 2.18
N LEU A 21 -5.01 11.73 1.46
CA LEU A 21 -4.94 13.19 1.34
C LEU A 21 -5.37 13.90 2.63
N ASP A 22 -6.36 13.35 3.35
CA ASP A 22 -6.78 13.83 4.68
C ASP A 22 -7.34 12.68 5.55
N LEU A 23 -6.43 11.78 5.93
CA LEU A 23 -6.78 10.60 6.73
C LEU A 23 -7.28 10.97 8.13
N ALA A 24 -6.83 12.11 8.66
CA ALA A 24 -7.24 12.62 9.98
C ALA A 24 -8.72 13.04 9.98
N THR A 25 -9.15 13.84 9.00
CA THR A 25 -10.56 14.23 8.83
C THR A 25 -11.46 13.02 8.55
N ILE A 26 -10.99 12.07 7.73
CA ILE A 26 -11.78 10.86 7.45
C ILE A 26 -11.93 10.00 8.70
N ARG A 27 -10.86 9.75 9.46
CA ARG A 27 -10.94 9.04 10.74
C ARG A 27 -11.86 9.76 11.74
N LYS A 28 -11.87 11.09 11.76
CA LYS A 28 -12.77 11.90 12.61
C LYS A 28 -14.27 11.71 12.29
N TYR A 29 -14.65 11.66 11.01
CA TYR A 29 -16.07 11.60 10.60
C TYR A 29 -16.58 10.21 10.18
N ARG A 30 -15.69 9.29 9.82
CA ARG A 30 -16.01 7.93 9.35
C ARG A 30 -15.36 6.83 10.21
N GLY A 31 -14.66 7.19 11.30
CA GLY A 31 -14.01 6.22 12.18
C GLY A 31 -12.91 5.41 11.49
N ARG A 32 -12.66 4.20 12.01
CA ARG A 32 -11.64 3.26 11.50
C ARG A 32 -12.12 2.48 10.28
N THR A 33 -12.61 3.18 9.25
CA THR A 33 -13.12 2.59 8.00
C THR A 33 -12.06 2.39 6.93
N VAL A 34 -10.98 3.16 6.96
CA VAL A 34 -9.83 3.01 6.04
C VAL A 34 -8.97 1.83 6.52
N LYS A 35 -8.85 0.83 5.66
CA LYS A 35 -8.13 -0.43 5.91
C LYS A 35 -6.77 -0.42 5.21
N ALA A 36 -5.84 -1.20 5.73
CA ALA A 36 -4.62 -1.54 5.01
C ALA A 36 -4.92 -2.53 3.86
N LEU A 37 -4.19 -2.41 2.76
CA LEU A 37 -4.43 -3.17 1.54
C LEU A 37 -3.35 -4.25 1.34
N LEU A 38 -3.79 -5.50 1.32
CA LEU A 38 -2.97 -6.65 0.93
C LEU A 38 -3.00 -6.75 -0.59
N CYS A 39 -1.89 -6.42 -1.23
CA CYS A 39 -1.71 -6.45 -2.67
C CYS A 39 -1.26 -7.86 -3.07
N LYS A 40 -2.25 -8.77 -3.23
CA LYS A 40 -2.03 -10.18 -3.59
C LYS A 40 -1.67 -10.29 -5.07
N GLY A 41 -0.64 -11.08 -5.41
CA GLY A 41 -0.38 -11.52 -6.78
C GLY A 41 1.10 -11.70 -7.07
N GLU A 42 1.42 -12.65 -7.95
CA GLU A 42 2.80 -13.03 -8.28
C GLU A 42 3.18 -12.60 -9.72
N GLY A 43 4.47 -12.47 -9.99
CA GLY A 43 4.99 -12.16 -11.33
C GLY A 43 4.62 -10.78 -11.88
N ASN A 44 4.60 -10.67 -13.21
CA ASN A 44 4.37 -9.41 -13.90
C ASN A 44 2.87 -9.08 -14.01
N ASN A 45 2.32 -8.52 -12.94
CA ASN A 45 0.88 -8.25 -12.79
C ASN A 45 0.51 -6.76 -12.68
N GLY A 46 1.49 -5.87 -12.90
CA GLY A 46 1.30 -4.42 -12.87
C GLY A 46 1.30 -3.79 -11.47
N LYS A 47 1.55 -4.56 -10.40
CA LYS A 47 1.62 -4.05 -9.02
C LYS A 47 2.70 -2.99 -8.83
N ASP A 48 3.94 -3.25 -9.27
CA ASP A 48 5.04 -2.29 -9.15
C ASP A 48 4.86 -1.07 -10.06
N THR A 49 4.25 -1.25 -11.23
CA THR A 49 3.85 -0.14 -12.12
C THR A 49 2.80 0.77 -11.45
N LEU A 50 1.80 0.20 -10.76
CA LEU A 50 0.80 0.97 -10.02
C LEU A 50 1.42 1.69 -8.83
N ARG A 51 2.28 1.02 -8.09
CA ARG A 51 3.10 1.58 -7.01
C ARG A 51 3.89 2.80 -7.48
N GLU A 52 4.60 2.71 -8.61
CA GLU A 52 5.43 3.82 -9.10
C GLU A 52 4.59 5.02 -9.55
N ALA A 53 3.45 4.80 -10.21
CA ALA A 53 2.54 5.90 -10.54
C ALA A 53 1.95 6.58 -9.29
N VAL A 54 1.67 5.83 -8.22
CA VAL A 54 1.29 6.41 -6.91
C VAL A 54 2.44 7.22 -6.32
N ARG A 55 3.66 6.67 -6.30
CA ARG A 55 4.85 7.38 -5.81
C ARG A 55 5.03 8.72 -6.51
N LEU A 56 4.92 8.76 -7.84
CA LEU A 56 5.00 10.01 -8.62
C LEU A 56 3.83 10.96 -8.33
N LEU A 57 2.60 10.44 -8.18
CA LEU A 57 1.42 11.24 -7.82
C LEU A 57 1.57 11.96 -6.48
N PHE A 58 2.20 11.30 -5.50
CA PHE A 58 2.46 11.81 -4.16
C PHE A 58 3.84 12.48 -4.02
N GLY A 59 4.48 12.85 -5.15
CA GLY A 59 5.70 13.65 -5.18
C GLY A 59 6.95 12.95 -4.63
N GLU A 60 6.97 11.62 -4.66
CA GLU A 60 7.94 10.70 -4.04
C GLU A 60 8.01 10.79 -2.51
N ILE A 61 8.23 11.98 -1.95
CA ILE A 61 8.35 12.23 -0.51
C ILE A 61 7.07 11.91 0.28
N GLY A 62 5.91 11.88 -0.38
CA GLY A 62 4.64 11.50 0.24
C GLY A 62 4.51 9.99 0.50
N MET A 63 5.47 9.17 0.05
CA MET A 63 5.42 7.72 0.13
C MET A 63 6.67 7.11 0.79
N SER A 64 6.47 6.14 1.69
CA SER A 64 7.51 5.32 2.33
C SER A 64 7.41 3.85 1.95
N ASP A 65 8.48 3.11 2.26
CA ASP A 65 8.67 1.68 1.98
C ASP A 65 8.86 0.81 3.24
N ALA A 66 8.34 1.26 4.40
CA ALA A 66 8.51 0.54 5.66
C ALA A 66 8.01 -0.90 5.53
N THR A 67 8.93 -1.81 5.81
CA THR A 67 8.82 -3.25 5.65
C THR A 67 8.23 -3.91 6.88
N ILE A 68 7.86 -5.19 6.75
CA ILE A 68 7.57 -6.03 7.91
C ILE A 68 8.80 -6.13 8.83
N GLY A 69 10.00 -6.20 8.25
CA GLY A 69 11.25 -6.18 9.01
C GLY A 69 11.37 -4.96 9.92
N ASP A 70 11.00 -3.77 9.43
CA ASP A 70 11.06 -2.50 10.17
C ASP A 70 10.07 -2.48 11.35
N PHE A 71 8.83 -2.94 11.15
CA PHE A 71 7.86 -3.04 12.25
C PHE A 71 8.20 -4.17 13.26
N LYS A 72 8.72 -5.31 12.79
CA LYS A 72 9.27 -6.34 13.68
C LYS A 72 10.45 -5.81 14.48
N ALA A 73 11.32 -5.01 13.87
CA ALA A 73 12.45 -4.37 14.55
C ALA A 73 11.96 -3.42 15.65
N TYR A 74 10.93 -2.61 15.35
CA TYR A 74 10.26 -1.74 16.33
C TYR A 74 9.68 -2.52 17.51
N ASP A 75 8.91 -3.60 17.26
CA ASP A 75 8.30 -4.41 18.33
C ASP A 75 9.38 -5.08 19.22
N ASN A 76 10.59 -5.27 18.69
CA ASN A 76 11.77 -5.75 19.42
C ASN A 76 12.69 -4.60 19.94
N GLY A 77 12.20 -3.37 20.00
CA GLY A 77 12.87 -2.22 20.60
C GLY A 77 13.79 -1.39 19.69
N ARG A 78 13.98 -1.76 18.41
CA ARG A 78 14.72 -0.94 17.43
C ARG A 78 13.78 0.03 16.71
N LYS A 79 13.42 1.14 17.37
CA LYS A 79 12.35 2.03 16.90
C LYS A 79 12.71 2.97 15.75
N PHE A 80 14.00 3.11 15.41
CA PHE A 80 14.46 4.06 14.39
C PHE A 80 14.12 3.66 12.95
N ASP A 81 13.93 2.36 12.66
CA ASP A 81 13.69 1.86 11.29
C ASP A 81 12.34 2.36 10.72
N ILE A 82 11.33 2.59 11.58
CA ILE A 82 10.02 3.13 11.15
C ILE A 82 9.97 4.66 11.08
N ALA A 83 11.07 5.37 11.38
CA ALA A 83 11.09 6.84 11.38
C ALA A 83 10.78 7.45 9.99
N LYS A 84 11.01 6.68 8.93
CA LYS A 84 10.62 7.02 7.55
C LYS A 84 9.10 7.08 7.29
N LEU A 85 8.27 6.69 8.25
CA LEU A 85 6.81 6.90 8.21
C LEU A 85 6.41 8.34 8.60
N GLU A 86 7.30 9.10 9.25
CA GLU A 86 6.95 10.42 9.74
C GLU A 86 6.71 11.40 8.58
N GLY A 87 5.49 11.93 8.49
CA GLY A 87 5.06 12.84 7.42
C GLY A 87 4.60 12.15 6.13
N THR A 88 4.71 10.82 6.00
CA THR A 88 4.26 10.13 4.77
C THR A 88 2.76 9.83 4.80
N ARG A 89 2.14 9.92 3.61
CA ARG A 89 0.71 9.69 3.39
C ARG A 89 0.42 8.24 3.04
N ILE A 90 1.37 7.60 2.35
CA ILE A 90 1.26 6.22 1.91
C ILE A 90 2.51 5.48 2.36
N ASN A 91 2.34 4.31 2.96
CA ASN A 91 3.40 3.34 3.07
C ASN A 91 3.04 2.16 2.18
N TRP A 92 3.81 1.94 1.13
CA TRP A 92 3.70 0.73 0.33
C TRP A 92 5.05 0.02 0.41
N SER A 93 5.12 -1.20 0.93
CA SER A 93 6.32 -2.04 0.79
C SER A 93 6.21 -2.91 -0.46
N SER A 94 7.27 -2.95 -1.27
CA SER A 94 7.37 -3.86 -2.42
C SER A 94 7.79 -5.28 -2.02
N GLU A 95 8.29 -5.47 -0.80
CA GLU A 95 8.71 -6.76 -0.26
C GLU A 95 7.52 -7.72 -0.14
N ASN A 96 7.61 -8.88 -0.78
CA ASN A 96 6.60 -9.92 -0.64
C ASN A 96 6.62 -10.51 0.76
N SER A 97 5.45 -10.48 1.38
CA SER A 97 5.25 -10.76 2.79
C SER A 97 4.25 -11.90 2.99
N SER A 98 4.36 -12.60 4.13
CA SER A 98 3.28 -13.49 4.60
C SER A 98 2.27 -12.70 5.44
N PHE A 99 0.98 -12.97 5.20
CA PHE A 99 -0.09 -12.36 6.00
C PHE A 99 -0.01 -12.72 7.49
N ASP A 100 0.37 -13.96 7.82
CA ASP A 100 0.48 -14.43 9.21
C ASP A 100 1.54 -13.66 10.00
N GLU A 101 2.50 -13.02 9.33
CA GLU A 101 3.47 -12.14 9.96
C GLU A 101 2.89 -10.72 10.15
N LEU A 102 2.19 -10.19 9.16
CA LEU A 102 1.51 -8.88 9.25
C LEU A 102 0.56 -8.82 10.45
N ASP A 103 -0.26 -9.86 10.64
CA ASP A 103 -1.28 -9.88 11.70
C ASP A 103 -0.73 -10.27 13.09
N ARG A 104 0.58 -10.50 13.24
CA ARG A 104 1.25 -10.70 14.55
C ARG A 104 1.92 -9.45 15.10
N ILE A 105 2.07 -8.41 14.28
CA ILE A 105 2.85 -7.22 14.61
C ILE A 105 1.94 -6.15 15.24
N GLU A 106 2.23 -5.76 16.47
CA GLU A 106 1.36 -4.91 17.26
C GLU A 106 1.54 -3.43 16.91
N SER A 107 2.76 -2.96 16.63
CA SER A 107 2.99 -1.61 16.11
C SER A 107 2.32 -1.36 14.77
N LEU A 108 2.27 -2.37 13.89
CA LEU A 108 1.60 -2.28 12.60
C LEU A 108 0.07 -2.19 12.78
N LYS A 109 -0.52 -3.00 13.67
CA LYS A 109 -1.95 -2.88 14.01
C LYS A 109 -2.28 -1.49 14.51
N LYS A 110 -1.46 -0.92 15.40
CA LYS A 110 -1.59 0.45 15.91
C LYS A 110 -1.48 1.50 14.80
N ALA A 111 -0.49 1.40 13.92
CA ALA A 111 -0.31 2.31 12.79
C ALA A 111 -1.54 2.32 11.87
N ILE A 112 -2.09 1.14 11.55
CA ILE A 112 -3.29 0.98 10.73
C ILE A 112 -4.52 1.59 11.42
N THR A 113 -4.71 1.35 12.72
CA THR A 113 -5.85 1.89 13.49
C THR A 113 -5.71 3.38 13.85
N GLY A 114 -4.56 4.00 13.56
CA GLY A 114 -4.26 5.40 13.85
C GLY A 114 -3.89 5.66 15.31
N GLU A 115 -3.46 4.64 16.03
CA GLU A 115 -2.89 4.77 17.37
C GLU A 115 -1.44 5.25 17.28
N SER A 116 -1.03 6.03 18.27
CA SER A 116 0.31 6.62 18.32
C SER A 116 1.40 5.56 18.53
N LEU A 117 2.58 5.81 17.96
CA LEU A 117 3.80 5.04 18.20
C LEU A 117 4.87 5.95 18.85
N ASP A 118 5.81 5.38 19.59
CA ASP A 118 6.92 6.13 20.17
C ASP A 118 8.11 6.06 19.21
N MET A 119 8.53 7.19 18.63
CA MET A 119 9.70 7.20 17.77
C MET A 119 10.96 7.58 18.57
N GLU A 120 12.06 6.89 18.28
CA GLU A 120 13.40 7.24 18.77
C GLU A 120 14.31 7.48 17.56
N ARG A 121 14.90 8.67 17.49
CA ARG A 121 15.98 8.96 16.54
C ARG A 121 17.31 8.84 17.28
N LYS A 122 18.35 8.33 16.62
CA LYS A 122 19.65 8.07 17.25
C LYS A 122 20.26 9.37 17.83
N GLY A 123 20.34 9.45 19.16
CA GLY A 123 20.88 10.61 19.88
C GLY A 123 19.87 11.75 20.10
N VAL A 124 18.57 11.49 20.01
CA VAL A 124 17.48 12.43 20.30
C VAL A 124 16.51 11.78 21.29
N ASP A 125 15.89 12.58 22.15
CA ASP A 125 14.82 12.11 23.05
C ASP A 125 13.67 11.47 22.26
N SER A 126 12.96 10.52 22.88
CA SER A 126 11.81 9.87 22.25
C SER A 126 10.61 10.83 22.15
N HIS A 127 9.85 10.74 21.07
CA HIS A 127 8.62 11.50 20.89
C HIS A 127 7.49 10.69 20.26
N THR A 128 6.26 11.07 20.57
CA THR A 128 5.06 10.40 20.08
C THR A 128 4.78 10.77 18.61
N MET A 129 4.79 9.77 17.75
CA MET A 129 4.51 9.86 16.32
C MET A 129 3.04 9.48 16.04
N ASN A 130 2.31 10.39 15.39
CA ASN A 130 0.91 10.21 15.00
C ASN A 130 0.79 10.03 13.49
N LEU A 131 0.52 8.80 13.04
CA LEU A 131 0.56 8.44 11.62
C LEU A 131 -0.77 8.74 10.90
N SER A 132 -0.69 9.61 9.89
CA SER A 132 -1.76 9.86 8.91
C SER A 132 -1.53 9.09 7.60
N THR A 133 -0.92 7.91 7.73
CA THR A 133 -0.44 7.06 6.64
C THR A 133 -1.42 5.93 6.35
N VAL A 134 -1.72 5.66 5.08
CA VAL A 134 -2.40 4.42 4.64
C VAL A 134 -1.37 3.36 4.26
N PHE A 135 -1.66 2.09 4.54
CA PHE A 135 -0.69 1.00 4.40
C PHE A 135 -1.06 0.03 3.29
N LEU A 136 -0.07 -0.34 2.47
CA LEU A 136 -0.16 -1.35 1.42
C LEU A 136 1.03 -2.31 1.53
N PHE A 137 0.77 -3.61 1.46
CA PHE A 137 1.82 -4.64 1.52
C PHE A 137 1.64 -5.64 0.40
N ASN A 138 2.74 -5.98 -0.26
CA ASN A 138 2.77 -7.03 -1.26
C ASN A 138 2.71 -8.39 -0.57
N VAL A 139 1.79 -9.27 -1.00
CA VAL A 139 1.69 -10.64 -0.49
C VAL A 139 1.51 -11.64 -1.64
N ASN A 140 1.96 -12.88 -1.43
CA ASN A 140 1.66 -13.99 -2.34
C ASN A 140 0.29 -14.59 -1.99
N GLU A 141 0.06 -14.83 -0.70
CA GLU A 141 -1.22 -15.29 -0.14
C GLU A 141 -1.86 -14.25 0.76
N ALA A 142 -3.19 -14.17 0.69
CA ALA A 142 -4.01 -13.27 1.49
C ALA A 142 -5.07 -14.09 2.23
N PRO A 143 -5.50 -13.68 3.44
CA PRO A 143 -6.43 -14.44 4.24
C PRO A 143 -7.81 -14.50 3.56
N ASN A 144 -8.55 -15.57 3.79
CA ASN A 144 -9.95 -15.62 3.39
C ASN A 144 -10.78 -14.69 4.28
N LEU A 145 -10.91 -13.42 3.90
CA LEU A 145 -11.66 -12.42 4.66
C LEU A 145 -13.14 -12.76 4.86
N LYS A 146 -13.74 -13.65 4.05
CA LYS A 146 -15.14 -14.09 4.25
C LYS A 146 -15.29 -15.09 5.41
N ALA A 147 -14.23 -15.81 5.74
CA ALA A 147 -14.18 -16.78 6.85
C ALA A 147 -13.29 -16.32 8.01
N GLY A 148 -12.55 -15.20 7.84
CA GLY A 148 -11.63 -14.67 8.83
C GLY A 148 -12.33 -13.95 9.98
N LEU A 149 -11.64 -13.85 11.12
CA LEU A 149 -12.10 -13.14 12.31
C LEU A 149 -12.42 -11.68 12.01
N GLU A 150 -13.46 -11.14 12.65
CA GLU A 150 -13.87 -9.73 12.52
C GLU A 150 -12.70 -8.75 12.77
N ALA A 151 -11.80 -9.09 13.70
CA ALA A 151 -10.58 -8.32 13.98
C ALA A 151 -9.66 -8.17 12.75
N ILE A 152 -9.54 -9.20 11.92
CA ILE A 152 -8.77 -9.17 10.66
C ILE A 152 -9.53 -8.33 9.63
N GLN A 153 -10.83 -8.60 9.46
CA GLN A 153 -11.69 -7.87 8.52
C GLN A 153 -11.76 -6.37 8.82
N SER A 154 -11.61 -5.95 10.08
CA SER A 154 -11.60 -4.54 10.48
C SER A 154 -10.36 -3.77 10.04
N ARG A 155 -9.22 -4.45 9.84
CA ARG A 155 -7.92 -3.84 9.53
C ARG A 155 -7.49 -4.03 8.08
N TRP A 156 -7.89 -5.12 7.44
CA TRP A 156 -7.37 -5.56 6.16
C TRP A 156 -8.43 -5.63 5.06
N ALA A 157 -8.05 -5.25 3.84
CA ALA A 157 -8.76 -5.57 2.61
C ALA A 157 -7.77 -6.09 1.56
N VAL A 158 -8.25 -6.83 0.56
CA VAL A 158 -7.39 -7.48 -0.45
C VAL A 158 -7.61 -6.86 -1.83
N LEU A 159 -6.51 -6.50 -2.48
CA LEU A 159 -6.44 -6.19 -3.90
C LEU A 159 -5.79 -7.37 -4.62
N ASN A 160 -6.47 -7.94 -5.61
CA ASN A 160 -5.93 -9.06 -6.38
C ASN A 160 -5.36 -8.54 -7.71
N PHE A 161 -4.10 -8.84 -7.95
CA PHE A 161 -3.40 -8.57 -9.19
C PHE A 161 -3.29 -9.88 -9.98
N ASP A 162 -4.44 -10.39 -10.44
CA ASP A 162 -4.57 -11.71 -11.08
C ASP A 162 -4.21 -11.70 -12.59
N LYS A 163 -3.88 -10.52 -13.14
CA LYS A 163 -3.59 -10.33 -14.57
C LYS A 163 -2.11 -10.57 -14.87
N THR A 164 -1.81 -11.19 -16.01
CA THR A 164 -0.43 -11.48 -16.44
C THR A 164 -0.06 -10.65 -17.66
N TYR A 165 0.93 -9.77 -17.52
CA TYR A 165 1.43 -8.93 -18.61
C TYR A 165 2.71 -9.53 -19.21
N LYS A 166 2.80 -9.62 -20.54
CA LYS A 166 3.99 -10.11 -21.27
C LYS A 166 4.21 -9.36 -22.58
N ILE A 167 5.45 -9.36 -23.06
CA ILE A 167 5.80 -8.93 -24.43
C ILE A 167 5.41 -10.08 -25.37
N ASN A 168 4.71 -9.78 -26.47
CA ASN A 168 4.09 -10.76 -27.36
C ASN A 168 3.12 -11.69 -26.60
N ALA A 169 2.16 -11.10 -25.89
CA ALA A 169 1.17 -11.82 -25.10
C ALA A 169 0.31 -12.76 -25.97
N ASP A 170 -0.05 -13.92 -25.42
CA ASP A 170 -0.98 -14.86 -26.02
C ASP A 170 -2.39 -14.70 -25.40
N PRO A 171 -3.36 -14.08 -26.10
CA PRO A 171 -4.70 -13.85 -25.55
C PRO A 171 -5.43 -15.16 -25.20
N ARG A 172 -5.04 -16.30 -25.80
CA ARG A 172 -5.63 -17.61 -25.52
C ARG A 172 -5.26 -18.14 -24.13
N LYS A 173 -4.21 -17.58 -23.51
CA LYS A 173 -3.78 -17.87 -22.14
C LYS A 173 -4.26 -16.82 -21.12
N GLY A 174 -5.05 -15.84 -21.55
CA GLY A 174 -5.43 -14.69 -20.71
C GLY A 174 -4.29 -13.70 -20.46
N GLU A 175 -3.22 -13.75 -21.27
CA GLU A 175 -2.10 -12.80 -21.17
C GLU A 175 -2.47 -11.45 -21.80
N LEU A 176 -1.94 -10.38 -21.22
CA LEU A 176 -2.11 -9.00 -21.69
C LEU A 176 -0.78 -8.45 -22.20
N GLU A 177 -0.79 -7.63 -23.25
CA GLU A 177 0.43 -7.05 -23.80
C GLU A 177 1.07 -6.07 -22.79
N ALA A 178 2.38 -6.22 -22.56
CA ALA A 178 3.14 -5.39 -21.66
C ALA A 178 3.67 -4.14 -22.39
N ASP A 179 3.16 -2.97 -22.02
CA ASP A 179 3.67 -1.69 -22.53
C ASP A 179 4.95 -1.29 -21.77
N SER A 180 6.08 -1.33 -22.47
CA SER A 180 7.41 -1.07 -21.90
C SER A 180 7.60 0.36 -21.38
N ARG A 181 6.77 1.32 -21.84
CA ARG A 181 6.82 2.73 -21.38
C ARG A 181 6.56 2.86 -19.89
N PHE A 182 5.74 1.99 -19.31
CA PHE A 182 5.50 1.93 -17.86
C PHE A 182 6.76 1.64 -17.01
N ARG A 183 7.86 1.20 -17.62
CA ARG A 183 9.13 0.94 -16.94
C ARG A 183 10.27 1.87 -17.38
N TYR A 184 10.26 2.29 -18.65
CA TYR A 184 11.40 3.00 -19.27
C TYR A 184 11.09 4.44 -19.69
N ASP A 185 9.85 4.90 -19.58
CA ASP A 185 9.43 6.25 -19.95
C ASP A 185 8.72 6.95 -18.76
N PRO A 186 9.46 7.69 -17.91
CA PRO A 186 8.86 8.41 -16.78
C PRO A 186 7.97 9.59 -17.23
N TYR A 187 8.15 10.13 -18.43
CA TYR A 187 7.29 11.17 -18.97
C TYR A 187 5.92 10.61 -19.33
N PHE A 188 5.85 9.43 -19.95
CA PHE A 188 4.60 8.72 -20.17
C PHE A 188 3.81 8.49 -18.86
N ILE A 189 4.50 8.08 -17.78
CA ILE A 189 3.83 7.93 -16.48
C ILE A 189 3.30 9.29 -15.98
N LYS A 190 4.14 10.33 -15.99
CA LYS A 190 3.78 11.65 -15.48
C LYS A 190 2.68 12.36 -16.28
N GLU A 191 2.69 12.24 -17.61
CA GLU A 191 1.86 13.04 -18.52
C GLU A 191 0.60 12.31 -18.99
N GLN A 192 0.60 10.98 -19.03
CA GLN A 192 -0.56 10.19 -19.48
C GLN A 192 -1.16 9.36 -18.34
N VAL A 193 -0.34 8.74 -17.49
CA VAL A 193 -0.80 7.78 -16.48
C VAL A 193 -1.32 8.47 -15.22
N CYS A 194 -0.54 9.39 -14.63
CA CYS A 194 -0.94 10.11 -13.43
C CYS A 194 -2.21 10.98 -13.65
N PRO A 195 -2.37 11.72 -14.75
CA PRO A 195 -3.62 12.45 -15.02
C PRO A 195 -4.82 11.53 -15.24
N ALA A 196 -4.63 10.38 -15.91
CA ALA A 196 -5.68 9.38 -16.05
C ALA A 196 -6.08 8.72 -14.72
N LEU A 197 -5.16 8.66 -13.74
CA LEU A 197 -5.46 8.25 -12.37
C LEU A 197 -6.27 9.33 -11.63
N LEU A 198 -5.84 10.60 -11.71
CA LEU A 198 -6.55 11.73 -11.09
C LEU A 198 -7.99 11.89 -11.62
N ASN A 199 -8.21 11.70 -12.92
CA ASN A 199 -9.53 11.75 -13.55
C ASN A 199 -10.47 10.58 -13.13
N LYS A 200 -10.01 9.68 -12.24
CA LYS A 200 -10.80 8.59 -11.65
C LYS A 200 -10.99 8.74 -10.13
N CYS A 201 -10.32 9.69 -9.49
CA CYS A 201 -10.41 10.00 -8.06
C CYS A 201 -11.51 11.04 -7.79
#